data_AF-A0A2A4RUQ2-F1
#
_entry.id   AF-A0A2A4RUQ2-F1
#
_cell.length_a   1.000
_cell.length_b   1.000
_cell.length_c   1.000
_cell.angle_alpha   90.00
_cell.angle_beta   90.00
_cell.angle_gamma   90.00
#
_symmetry.space_group_name_H-M   'P 1'
#
loop_
_entity.id
_entity.type
_entity.pdbx_description
1 polymer ?
#
loop_
_entity_poly.entity_id
_entity_poly.type
_entity_poly.pdbx_seq_one_letter_code
_entity_poly.pdbx_strand_id
1 'polypeptide(L)'
;MRKTDKKIDNQLSLALTRVCDSALEQIDGFQWLTHMVDYSNCPKSLKVVCIFDTNDNLSDFMASGGHHELTSLIRARLHGVVADVKNMADHILYDTEEDCAKYHNGKWTDRLI
;
A
#
# COMPACT_ATOMS: atom_id res chain seq x y z
N MET A 1 -9.58 16.84 -13.01
CA MET A 1 -8.50 15.91 -13.36
C MET A 1 -7.67 16.52 -14.49
N ARG A 2 -6.43 16.93 -14.21
CA ARG A 2 -5.46 17.44 -15.19
C ARG A 2 -4.78 16.24 -15.89
N LYS A 3 -4.23 16.47 -17.09
CA LYS A 3 -3.56 15.43 -17.88
C LYS A 3 -2.41 14.74 -17.12
N THR A 4 -1.77 15.47 -16.19
CA THR A 4 -0.69 14.97 -15.35
C THR A 4 -1.17 13.97 -14.30
N ASP A 5 -2.31 14.24 -13.65
CA ASP A 5 -2.87 13.39 -12.59
C ASP A 5 -3.14 11.98 -13.12
N LYS A 6 -3.77 11.89 -14.31
CA LYS A 6 -4.09 10.61 -14.95
C LYS A 6 -2.84 9.79 -15.31
N LYS A 7 -1.73 10.47 -15.64
CA LYS A 7 -0.47 9.79 -15.95
C LYS A 7 0.17 9.24 -14.69
N ILE A 8 0.16 10.01 -13.60
CA ILE A 8 0.66 9.60 -12.29
C ILE A 8 -0.15 8.40 -11.79
N ASP A 9 -1.48 8.50 -11.78
CA ASP A 9 -2.41 7.42 -11.39
C ASP A 9 -2.11 6.09 -12.09
N ASN A 10 -2.01 6.15 -13.43
CA ASN A 10 -1.77 4.96 -14.22
C ASN A 10 -0.40 4.33 -13.93
N GLN A 11 0.63 5.16 -13.73
CA GLN A 11 1.95 4.64 -13.37
C GLN A 11 2.01 4.14 -11.93
N LEU A 12 1.27 4.78 -11.01
CA LEU A 12 1.15 4.40 -9.61
C LEU A 12 0.48 3.03 -9.50
N SER A 13 -0.64 2.84 -10.18
CA SER A 13 -1.33 1.55 -10.27
C SER A 13 -0.40 0.47 -10.81
N LEU A 14 0.24 0.69 -11.97
CA LEU A 14 1.21 -0.27 -12.56
C LEU A 14 2.39 -0.58 -11.64
N ALA A 15 2.91 0.43 -10.94
CA ALA A 15 3.99 0.31 -9.98
C ALA A 15 3.58 -0.59 -8.81
N LEU A 16 2.45 -0.27 -8.20
CA LEU A 16 1.91 -0.93 -7.03
C LEU A 16 1.39 -2.33 -7.33
N THR A 17 0.83 -2.59 -8.52
CA THR A 17 0.44 -3.93 -8.93
C THR A 17 1.64 -4.89 -8.93
N ARG A 18 2.80 -4.44 -9.40
CA ARG A 18 4.02 -5.27 -9.37
C ARG A 18 4.51 -5.53 -7.96
N VAL A 19 4.42 -4.52 -7.10
CA VAL A 19 4.74 -4.68 -5.67
C VAL A 19 3.78 -5.67 -5.03
N CYS A 20 2.47 -5.57 -5.33
CA CYS A 20 1.44 -6.46 -4.83
C CYS A 20 1.70 -7.92 -5.22
N ASP A 21 2.08 -8.15 -6.48
CA ASP A 21 2.40 -9.48 -7.00
C ASP A 21 3.63 -10.07 -6.29
N SER A 22 4.71 -9.30 -6.18
CA SER A 22 5.90 -9.73 -5.42
C SER A 22 5.63 -9.90 -3.93
N ALA A 23 4.72 -9.12 -3.35
CA ALA A 23 4.30 -9.25 -1.95
C ALA A 23 3.51 -10.55 -1.76
N LEU A 24 2.58 -10.87 -2.67
CA LEU A 24 1.81 -12.12 -2.65
C LEU A 24 2.71 -13.36 -2.72
N GLU A 25 3.80 -13.31 -3.49
CA GLU A 25 4.72 -14.45 -3.61
C GLU A 25 5.71 -14.58 -2.44
N GLN A 26 6.07 -13.46 -1.82
CA GLN A 26 7.10 -13.43 -0.76
C GLN A 26 6.53 -13.47 0.65
N ILE A 27 5.29 -13.01 0.84
CA ILE A 27 4.69 -12.80 2.16
C ILE A 27 3.52 -13.76 2.34
N ASP A 28 3.66 -14.66 3.30
CA ASP A 28 2.58 -15.57 3.65
C ASP A 28 1.41 -14.79 4.29
N GLY A 29 0.21 -15.08 3.83
CA GLY A 29 -1.01 -14.38 4.28
C GLY A 29 -1.22 -12.98 3.72
N PHE A 30 -0.37 -12.45 2.84
CA PHE A 30 -0.69 -11.20 2.15
C PHE A 30 -1.83 -11.44 1.14
N GLN A 31 -2.82 -10.54 1.08
CA GLN A 31 -4.00 -10.69 0.22
C GLN A 31 -4.01 -9.69 -0.94
N TRP A 32 -3.88 -8.41 -0.64
CA TRP A 32 -3.86 -7.35 -1.66
C TRP A 32 -3.35 -6.04 -1.05
N LEU A 33 -3.01 -5.06 -1.90
CA LEU A 33 -2.80 -3.68 -1.46
C LEU A 33 -3.63 -2.72 -2.29
N THR A 34 -3.99 -1.61 -1.67
CA THR A 34 -4.62 -0.47 -2.32
C THR A 34 -3.82 0.80 -2.08
N HIS A 35 -4.09 1.84 -2.85
CA HIS A 35 -3.49 3.14 -2.66
C HIS A 35 -4.53 4.24 -2.74
N MET A 36 -4.31 5.27 -1.96
CA MET A 36 -5.04 6.52 -1.97
C MET A 36 -4.05 7.62 -2.19
N VAL A 37 -4.27 8.44 -3.21
CA VAL A 37 -3.43 9.62 -3.42
C VAL A 37 -4.35 10.79 -3.67
N ASP A 38 -4.17 11.84 -2.87
CA ASP A 38 -4.77 13.12 -3.20
C ASP A 38 -3.90 13.83 -4.24
N TYR A 39 -4.38 13.90 -5.47
CA TYR A 39 -3.70 14.56 -6.59
C TYR A 39 -3.53 16.06 -6.39
N SER A 40 -4.31 16.68 -5.51
CA SER A 40 -4.21 18.11 -5.21
C SER A 40 -3.03 18.43 -4.28
N ASN A 41 -2.67 17.48 -3.39
CA ASN A 41 -1.57 17.58 -2.42
C ASN A 41 -0.43 16.56 -2.63
N CYS A 42 -0.39 15.94 -3.81
CA CYS A 42 0.66 15.01 -4.21
C CYS A 42 2.03 15.70 -4.19
N PRO A 43 3.11 15.06 -3.66
CA PRO A 43 3.23 13.65 -3.27
C PRO A 43 2.98 13.34 -1.79
N LYS A 44 2.68 14.34 -0.95
CA LYS A 44 2.57 14.16 0.52
C LYS A 44 1.30 13.43 0.97
N SER A 45 0.29 13.33 0.12
CA SER A 45 -0.99 12.69 0.45
C SER A 45 -1.13 11.28 -0.11
N LEU A 46 -0.04 10.66 -0.56
CA LEU A 46 -0.05 9.25 -0.92
C LEU A 46 -0.21 8.40 0.35
N LYS A 47 -1.05 7.38 0.30
CA LYS A 47 -1.19 6.35 1.31
C LYS A 47 -1.32 5.02 0.59
N VAL A 48 -0.61 4.02 1.05
CA VAL A 48 -0.68 2.64 0.54
C VAL A 48 -1.17 1.80 1.70
N VAL A 49 -2.22 1.01 1.50
CA VAL A 49 -2.77 0.14 2.54
C VAL A 49 -2.60 -1.30 2.09
N CYS A 50 -1.85 -2.08 2.86
CA CYS A 50 -1.53 -3.47 2.62
C CYS A 50 -2.40 -4.37 3.49
N ILE A 51 -3.14 -5.28 2.86
CA ILE A 51 -4.14 -6.14 3.50
C ILE A 51 -3.61 -7.56 3.59
N PHE A 52 -3.70 -8.11 4.80
CA PHE A 52 -3.34 -9.49 5.12
C PHE A 52 -4.59 -10.28 5.50
N ASP A 53 -4.48 -11.61 5.44
CA ASP A 53 -5.54 -12.54 5.81
C ASP A 53 -5.80 -12.49 7.33
N THR A 54 -4.75 -12.66 8.13
CA THR A 54 -4.81 -12.71 9.61
C THR A 54 -3.85 -11.72 10.28
N ASN A 55 -4.17 -11.37 11.52
CA ASN A 55 -3.29 -10.53 12.35
C ASN A 55 -1.96 -11.22 12.70
N ASP A 56 -1.95 -12.56 12.76
CA ASP A 56 -0.74 -13.34 13.03
C ASP A 56 0.27 -13.19 11.88
N ASN A 57 -0.16 -13.39 10.63
CA ASN A 57 0.67 -13.19 9.44
C ASN A 57 1.19 -11.76 9.32
N LEU A 58 0.35 -10.77 9.62
CA LEU A 58 0.80 -9.37 9.67
C LEU A 58 1.90 -9.17 10.74
N SER A 59 1.73 -9.74 11.94
CA SER A 59 2.71 -9.58 13.02
C SER A 59 4.03 -10.28 12.70
N ASP A 60 3.98 -11.46 12.08
CA ASP A 60 5.18 -12.19 11.64
C ASP A 60 5.91 -11.42 10.52
N PHE A 61 5.16 -10.89 9.54
CA PHE A 61 5.71 -10.02 8.50
C PHE A 61 6.40 -8.77 9.06
N MET A 62 5.80 -8.15 10.08
CA MET A 62 6.40 -7.02 10.77
C MET A 62 7.66 -7.42 11.53
N ALA A 63 7.63 -8.57 12.22
CA ALA A 63 8.74 -9.09 13.00
C ALA A 63 9.92 -9.55 12.14
N SER A 64 9.65 -10.15 10.98
CA SER A 64 10.65 -10.57 9.99
C SER A 64 11.29 -9.40 9.25
N GLY A 65 10.72 -8.19 9.35
CA GLY A 65 11.25 -6.99 8.71
C GLY A 65 10.85 -6.84 7.25
N GLY A 66 9.88 -7.62 6.75
CA GLY A 66 9.43 -7.56 5.36
C GLY A 66 8.88 -6.18 4.97
N HIS A 67 8.39 -5.40 5.94
CA HIS A 67 7.99 -4.00 5.74
C HIS A 67 9.12 -3.12 5.18
N HIS A 68 10.39 -3.42 5.50
CA HIS A 68 11.55 -2.69 4.99
C HIS A 68 11.79 -2.96 3.49
N GLU A 69 11.70 -4.23 3.09
CA GLU A 69 11.79 -4.62 1.67
C GLU A 69 10.64 -4.04 0.87
N LEU A 70 9.41 -4.18 1.38
CA LEU A 70 8.22 -3.64 0.73
C LEU A 70 8.33 -2.11 0.58
N THR A 71 8.74 -1.41 1.63
CA THR A 71 8.96 0.04 1.59
C THR A 71 10.03 0.41 0.56
N SER A 72 11.12 -0.35 0.47
CA SER A 72 12.19 -0.10 -0.49
C SER A 72 11.75 -0.35 -1.93
N LEU A 73 11.00 -1.43 -2.17
CA LEU A 73 10.41 -1.76 -3.48
C LEU A 73 9.43 -0.67 -3.92
N ILE A 74 8.51 -0.29 -3.05
CA ILE A 74 7.54 0.78 -3.30
C ILE A 74 8.28 2.09 -3.58
N ARG A 75 9.22 2.47 -2.72
CA ARG A 75 10.02 3.69 -2.90
C ARG A 75 10.77 3.68 -4.24
N ALA A 76 11.43 2.58 -4.60
CA ALA A 76 12.15 2.45 -5.86
C ALA A 76 11.22 2.59 -7.06
N ARG A 77 10.01 2.01 -6.97
CA ARG A 77 9.01 2.07 -8.03
C ARG A 77 8.37 3.46 -8.16
N LEU A 78 8.16 4.13 -7.03
CA LEU A 78 7.57 5.47 -6.95
C LEU A 78 8.55 6.58 -7.28
N HIS A 79 9.85 6.37 -7.07
CA HIS A 79 10.89 7.36 -7.34
C HIS A 79 10.85 7.90 -8.79
N GLY A 80 10.38 7.10 -9.75
CA GLY A 80 10.20 7.53 -11.15
C GLY A 80 8.85 8.19 -11.47
N VAL A 81 7.87 8.11 -10.56
CA VAL A 81 6.48 8.58 -10.76
C VAL A 81 6.21 9.86 -9.98
N VAL A 82 6.61 9.88 -8.70
CA VAL A 82 6.44 10.99 -7.76
C VAL A 82 7.78 11.30 -7.10
N ALA A 83 8.30 12.49 -7.38
CA ALA A 83 9.60 12.92 -6.87
C ALA A 83 9.51 13.24 -5.37
N ASP A 84 10.44 12.69 -4.58
CA ASP A 84 10.69 13.01 -3.16
C ASP A 84 9.51 12.75 -2.19
N VAL A 85 9.01 11.50 -2.15
CA VAL A 85 8.19 11.06 -1.00
C VAL A 85 9.10 10.88 0.21
N LYS A 86 9.12 11.90 1.09
CA LYS A 86 9.85 11.81 2.36
C LYS A 86 9.15 10.81 3.28
N ASN A 87 9.90 9.83 3.77
CA ASN A 87 9.43 8.78 4.68
C ASN A 87 8.31 7.90 4.11
N MET A 88 8.59 7.17 3.02
CA MET A 88 7.64 6.24 2.40
C MET A 88 6.99 5.26 3.40
N ALA A 89 7.71 4.86 4.45
CA ALA A 89 7.18 3.99 5.50
C ALA A 89 5.96 4.58 6.23
N ASP A 90 5.89 5.90 6.40
CA ASP A 90 4.76 6.59 7.07
C ASP A 90 3.50 6.61 6.18
N HIS A 91 3.71 6.49 4.87
CA HIS A 91 2.64 6.39 3.89
C HIS A 91 2.12 4.97 3.72
N ILE A 92 2.80 3.95 4.27
CA ILE A 92 2.39 2.55 4.15
C ILE A 92 1.70 2.13 5.44
N LEU A 93 0.43 1.80 5.31
CA LEU A 93 -0.45 1.29 6.34
C LEU A 93 -0.63 -0.21 6.12
N TYR A 94 -0.80 -0.94 7.20
CA TYR A 94 -0.99 -2.38 7.17
C TYR A 94 -2.26 -2.73 7.95
N ASP A 95 -3.04 -3.62 7.39
CA ASP A 95 -4.36 -3.97 7.88
C ASP A 95 -4.68 -5.43 7.55
N THR A 96 -5.73 -5.98 8.13
CA THR A 96 -6.08 -7.40 7.96
C THR A 96 -7.57 -7.61 7.72
N GLU A 97 -7.90 -8.64 6.94
CA GLU A 97 -9.28 -9.06 6.72
C GLU A 97 -9.93 -9.49 8.03
N GLU A 98 -9.20 -10.15 8.91
CA GLU A 98 -9.67 -10.49 10.26
C GLU A 98 -10.13 -9.23 11.03
N ASP A 99 -9.33 -8.16 11.03
CA ASP A 99 -9.66 -6.93 11.75
C ASP A 99 -10.83 -6.19 11.06
N CYS A 100 -10.83 -6.11 9.74
CA CYS A 100 -11.94 -5.51 9.00
C CYS A 100 -13.25 -6.30 9.19
N ALA A 101 -13.20 -7.63 9.19
CA ALA A 101 -14.34 -8.50 9.47
C ALA A 101 -14.86 -8.31 10.89
N LYS A 102 -13.96 -8.13 11.86
CA LYS A 102 -14.28 -7.97 13.27
C LYS A 102 -14.85 -6.60 13.62
N TYR A 103 -14.26 -5.52 13.10
CA TYR A 103 -14.61 -4.14 13.47
C TYR A 103 -15.58 -3.47 12.50
N HIS A 104 -15.48 -3.76 11.20
CA HIS A 104 -16.30 -3.14 10.15
C HIS A 104 -17.16 -4.15 9.37
N ASN A 105 -17.27 -5.39 9.86
CA ASN A 105 -18.06 -6.45 9.24
C ASN A 105 -17.68 -6.71 7.76
N GLY A 106 -16.38 -6.57 7.45
CA GLY A 106 -15.80 -6.77 6.12
C GLY A 106 -16.01 -5.59 5.17
N LYS A 107 -16.53 -4.46 5.67
CA LYS A 107 -16.76 -3.26 4.87
C LYS A 107 -15.50 -2.42 4.78
N TRP A 108 -14.61 -2.83 3.87
CA TRP A 108 -13.42 -2.05 3.52
C TRP A 108 -13.73 -0.60 3.12
N THR A 109 -14.89 -0.36 2.50
CA THR A 109 -15.32 1.00 2.13
C THR A 109 -15.47 1.93 3.33
N ASP A 110 -15.86 1.43 4.49
CA ASP A 110 -16.03 2.23 5.72
C ASP A 110 -14.70 2.44 6.45
N ARG A 111 -13.79 1.48 6.31
CA ARG A 111 -12.47 1.49 6.94
C ARG A 111 -11.44 2.32 6.19
N LEU A 112 -11.61 2.44 4.87
CA LEU A 112 -10.70 3.15 3.95
C LEU A 112 -11.20 4.56 3.57
N ILE A 113 -12.29 5.05 4.17
CA ILE A 113 -12.90 6.38 3.92
C ILE A 113 -12.45 7.43 4.93
#